data_AF-A0A947NMS1-F1
#
_entry.id   AF-A0A947NMS1-F1
#
_cell.length_a   1.000
_cell.length_b   1.000
_cell.length_c   1.000
_cell.angle_alpha   90.00
_cell.angle_beta   90.00
_cell.angle_gamma   90.00
#
_symmetry.space_group_name_H-M   'P 1'
#
loop_
_entity.id
_entity.type
_entity.pdbx_description
1 polymer ?
#
loop_
_entity_poly.entity_id
_entity_poly.type
_entity_poly.pdbx_seq_one_letter_code
_entity_poly.pdbx_strand_id
1 'polypeptide(L)'
;MTSQCRKRDFLAEATDGREHWDDPGADALETGWEIFTKGTRVEVKTRDDIWRAGTVVETWDDNERAIVVECDERWHDNLDNYDGRGATIMVYMNTYRGIRSRIRLLND
;
A
#
# COMPACT_ATOMS: atom_id res chain seq x y z
N MET A 1 2.34 39.06 -5.82
CA MET A 1 2.89 37.96 -5.00
C MET A 1 1.79 36.96 -4.75
N THR A 2 1.62 35.98 -5.65
CA THR A 2 0.60 34.95 -5.53
C THR A 2 1.07 33.91 -4.52
N SER A 3 0.35 33.80 -3.39
CA SER A 3 0.49 32.68 -2.48
C SER A 3 0.10 31.40 -3.21
N GLN A 4 1.10 30.66 -3.70
CA GLN A 4 0.93 29.26 -4.05
C GLN A 4 0.71 28.52 -2.73
N CYS A 5 -0.55 28.25 -2.38
CA CYS A 5 -0.87 27.20 -1.43
C CYS A 5 -0.16 25.94 -1.91
N ARG A 6 0.92 25.54 -1.24
CA ARG A 6 1.54 24.22 -1.43
C ARG A 6 0.46 23.19 -1.11
N LYS A 7 -0.20 22.66 -2.15
CA LYS A 7 -1.02 21.45 -1.99
C LYS A 7 -0.08 20.39 -1.42
N ARG A 8 -0.40 19.88 -0.24
CA ARG A 8 0.34 18.79 0.38
C ARG A 8 0.30 17.59 -0.55
N ASP A 9 1.47 17.14 -0.97
CA ASP A 9 1.61 15.96 -1.80
C ASP A 9 1.58 14.73 -0.89
N PHE A 10 0.37 14.24 -0.61
CA PHE A 10 0.19 13.07 0.26
C PHE A 10 0.81 11.78 -0.30
N LEU A 11 1.08 11.71 -1.60
CA LEU A 11 1.75 10.57 -2.22
C LEU A 11 3.25 10.63 -1.93
N ALA A 12 3.85 11.81 -2.07
CA ALA A 12 5.22 12.07 -1.64
C ALA A 12 5.37 11.86 -0.13
N GLU A 13 4.41 12.30 0.70
CA GLU A 13 4.45 12.03 2.14
C GLU A 13 4.37 10.52 2.45
N ALA A 14 3.56 9.75 1.72
CA ALA A 14 3.44 8.31 1.91
C ALA A 14 4.67 7.53 1.41
N THR A 15 5.33 8.03 0.36
CA THR A 15 6.44 7.38 -0.34
C THR A 15 7.81 7.96 0.02
N ASP A 16 7.85 8.86 1.01
CA ASP A 16 9.07 9.56 1.44
C ASP A 16 9.75 10.33 0.29
N GLY A 17 8.93 10.96 -0.56
CA GLY A 17 9.35 11.79 -1.69
C GLY A 17 9.73 11.01 -2.96
N ARG A 18 9.56 9.68 -2.99
CA ARG A 18 9.88 8.87 -4.16
C ARG A 18 8.87 9.02 -5.30
N GLU A 19 7.62 9.37 -4.98
CA GLU A 19 6.54 9.51 -5.95
C GLU A 19 5.74 10.79 -5.70
N HIS A 20 5.32 11.43 -6.78
CA HIS A 20 4.55 12.67 -6.77
C HIS A 20 3.22 12.51 -7.48
N TRP A 21 2.23 13.35 -7.15
CA TRP A 21 0.89 13.28 -7.75
C TRP A 21 0.87 13.47 -9.27
N ASP A 22 1.87 14.16 -9.83
CA ASP A 22 2.01 14.42 -11.26
C ASP A 22 2.86 13.39 -12.01
N ASP A 23 3.31 12.33 -11.33
CA ASP A 23 4.07 11.26 -11.98
C ASP A 23 3.23 10.52 -13.04
N PRO A 24 3.80 10.26 -14.24
CA PRO A 24 3.14 9.48 -15.27
C PRO A 24 2.74 8.10 -14.73
N GLY A 25 1.44 7.78 -14.80
CA GLY A 25 0.92 6.49 -14.32
C GLY A 25 0.34 6.51 -12.91
N ALA A 26 0.41 7.62 -12.16
CA ALA A 26 -0.22 7.71 -10.83
C ALA A 26 -1.73 7.42 -10.84
N ASP A 27 -2.43 7.76 -11.93
CA ASP A 27 -3.84 7.44 -12.16
C ASP A 27 -4.07 6.24 -13.11
N ALA A 28 -3.02 5.47 -13.43
CA ALA A 28 -3.19 4.24 -14.20
C ALA A 28 -3.99 3.21 -13.38
N LEU A 29 -5.05 2.66 -13.98
CA LEU A 29 -5.86 1.60 -13.38
C LEU A 29 -5.05 0.31 -13.24
N GLU A 30 -5.24 -0.45 -12.16
CA GLU A 30 -4.69 -1.79 -11.89
C GLU A 30 -3.22 -2.00 -12.30
N THR A 31 -2.38 -1.02 -11.96
CA THR A 31 -0.92 -1.09 -12.12
C THR A 31 -0.25 -0.75 -10.79
N GLY A 32 1.04 -1.06 -10.62
CA GLY A 32 1.80 -0.74 -9.39
C GLY A 32 1.69 -1.77 -8.27
N TRP A 33 0.81 -2.75 -8.39
CA TRP A 33 0.80 -3.93 -7.51
C TRP A 33 1.89 -4.94 -7.91
N GLU A 34 2.31 -4.95 -9.18
CA GLU A 34 3.23 -5.94 -9.78
C GLU A 34 4.60 -6.01 -9.08
N ILE A 35 5.03 -4.91 -8.45
CA ILE A 35 6.29 -4.86 -7.69
C ILE A 35 6.20 -5.60 -6.34
N PHE A 36 5.00 -5.83 -5.81
CA PHE A 36 4.78 -6.47 -4.52
C PHE A 36 4.54 -7.96 -4.72
N THR A 37 5.63 -8.72 -4.82
CA THR A 37 5.58 -10.18 -5.00
C THR A 37 5.47 -10.91 -3.64
N LYS A 38 4.96 -12.14 -3.64
CA LYS A 38 4.96 -12.99 -2.44
C LYS A 38 6.34 -13.06 -1.79
N GLY A 39 6.38 -12.96 -0.47
CA GLY A 39 7.62 -12.94 0.31
C GLY A 39 8.28 -11.57 0.41
N THR A 40 7.81 -10.56 -0.34
CA THR A 40 8.35 -9.19 -0.25
C THR A 40 8.06 -8.58 1.10
N ARG A 41 9.08 -7.93 1.69
CA ARG A 41 8.96 -7.16 2.92
C ARG A 41 8.44 -5.76 2.63
N VAL A 42 7.40 -5.36 3.34
CA VAL A 42 6.66 -4.11 3.09
C VAL A 42 6.26 -3.45 4.39
N GLU A 43 5.90 -2.18 4.32
CA GLU A 43 4.98 -1.58 5.26
C GLU A 43 3.61 -1.41 4.61
N VAL A 44 2.57 -1.74 5.36
CA VAL A 44 1.18 -1.60 4.96
C VAL A 44 0.47 -0.65 5.90
N LYS A 45 -0.37 0.23 5.35
CA LYS A 45 -1.22 1.12 6.12
C LYS A 45 -2.50 0.38 6.52
N THR A 46 -2.64 0.08 7.81
CA THR A 46 -3.79 -0.64 8.35
C THR A 46 -5.01 0.27 8.52
N ARG A 47 -6.17 -0.31 8.87
CA ARG A 47 -7.46 0.42 8.95
C ARG A 47 -7.47 1.56 9.98
N ASP A 48 -6.61 1.47 10.98
CA ASP A 48 -6.34 2.49 12.00
C ASP A 48 -5.39 3.60 11.52
N ASP A 49 -5.07 3.65 10.21
CA ASP A 49 -4.14 4.58 9.57
C ASP A 49 -2.68 4.47 10.06
N ILE A 50 -2.32 3.35 10.71
CA ILE A 50 -0.96 3.08 11.18
C ILE A 50 -0.19 2.28 10.12
N TRP A 51 1.06 2.65 9.87
CA TRP A 51 1.97 1.85 9.04
C TRP A 51 2.57 0.72 9.86
N ARG A 52 2.48 -0.51 9.34
CA ARG A 52 2.97 -1.71 10.02
C ARG A 52 3.82 -2.54 9.08
N ALA A 53 4.96 -3.03 9.57
CA ALA A 53 5.82 -3.92 8.83
C ALA A 53 5.18 -5.31 8.68
N GLY A 54 5.43 -5.95 7.54
CA GLY A 54 4.90 -7.28 7.24
C GLY A 54 5.49 -7.89 5.98
N THR A 55 4.99 -9.08 5.65
CA THR A 55 5.36 -9.84 4.44
C THR A 55 4.15 -10.01 3.55
N VAL A 56 4.31 -9.80 2.24
CA VAL A 56 3.27 -10.14 1.26
C VAL A 56 3.06 -11.66 1.23
N VAL A 57 1.83 -12.11 1.49
CA VAL A 57 1.46 -13.54 1.55
C VAL A 57 0.51 -13.95 0.43
N GLU A 58 -0.28 -13.02 -0.10
CA GLU A 58 -1.10 -13.19 -1.30
C GLU A 58 -0.87 -12.02 -2.24
N THR A 59 -0.77 -12.30 -3.54
CA THR A 59 -0.78 -11.27 -4.59
C THR A 59 -2.06 -11.35 -5.40
N TRP A 60 -2.18 -10.48 -6.40
CA TRP A 60 -3.27 -10.51 -7.39
C TRP A 60 -3.49 -11.91 -8.00
N ASP A 61 -2.42 -12.66 -8.23
CA ASP A 61 -2.49 -14.00 -8.84
C ASP A 61 -3.17 -15.04 -7.94
N ASP A 62 -3.14 -14.82 -6.61
CA ASP A 62 -3.81 -15.67 -5.63
C ASP A 62 -5.20 -15.17 -5.27
N ASN A 63 -5.33 -13.85 -5.31
CA ASN A 63 -6.50 -13.10 -4.92
C ASN A 63 -6.71 -12.03 -5.97
N GLU A 64 -7.55 -12.33 -6.98
CA GLU A 64 -7.83 -11.49 -8.17
C GLU A 64 -8.37 -10.08 -7.85
N ARG A 65 -8.34 -9.66 -6.59
CA ARG A 65 -8.78 -8.36 -6.13
C ARG A 65 -7.81 -7.64 -5.22
N ALA A 66 -6.80 -8.30 -4.67
CA ALA A 66 -6.03 -7.75 -3.57
C ALA A 66 -4.60 -8.27 -3.47
N ILE A 67 -3.79 -7.49 -2.75
CA ILE A 67 -2.57 -7.97 -2.09
C ILE A 67 -2.91 -8.15 -0.61
N VAL A 68 -2.44 -9.24 -0.01
CA VAL A 68 -2.54 -9.46 1.43
C VAL A 68 -1.16 -9.49 2.04
N VAL A 69 -1.00 -8.76 3.13
CA VAL A 69 0.22 -8.66 3.93
C VAL A 69 -0.05 -9.27 5.30
N GLU A 70 0.77 -10.23 5.71
CA GLU A 70 0.82 -10.69 7.09
C GLU A 70 1.75 -9.75 7.87
N CYS A 71 1.19 -8.91 8.73
CA CYS A 71 1.95 -8.01 9.60
C CYS A 71 2.76 -8.80 10.63
N ASP A 72 3.90 -8.25 11.04
CA ASP A 72 4.75 -8.89 12.06
C ASP A 72 4.04 -8.97 13.42
N GLU A 73 3.25 -7.95 13.74
CA GLU A 73 2.48 -7.83 14.97
C GLU A 73 0.97 -7.90 14.70
N ARG A 74 0.25 -8.52 15.65
CA ARG A 74 -1.21 -8.52 15.65
C ARG A 74 -1.74 -7.09 15.81
N TRP A 75 -2.76 -6.75 15.03
CA TRP A 75 -3.35 -5.41 15.03
C TRP A 75 -4.88 -5.38 15.03
N HIS A 76 -5.54 -6.52 14.81
CA HIS A 76 -6.99 -6.64 14.97
C HIS A 76 -7.40 -7.98 15.61
N ASP A 77 -8.67 -8.11 15.98
CA ASP A 77 -9.20 -9.29 16.67
C ASP A 77 -9.75 -10.40 15.78
N ASN A 78 -9.81 -10.17 14.46
CA ASN A 78 -10.20 -11.22 13.53
C ASN A 78 -9.08 -12.28 13.39
N LEU A 79 -9.21 -13.41 14.08
CA LEU A 79 -8.21 -14.47 14.08
C LEU A 79 -8.19 -15.27 12.76
N ASP A 80 -9.27 -15.24 11.98
CA ASP A 80 -9.33 -15.93 10.69
C ASP A 80 -8.42 -15.27 9.64
N ASN A 81 -8.10 -13.99 9.83
CA ASN A 81 -7.22 -13.23 8.95
C ASN A 81 -5.79 -13.21 9.50
N TYR A 82 -5.08 -14.32 9.32
CA TYR A 82 -3.70 -14.53 9.75
C TYR A 82 -3.48 -14.32 11.26
N ASP A 83 -4.38 -14.85 12.11
CA ASP A 83 -4.31 -14.70 13.57
C ASP A 83 -4.26 -13.24 14.04
N GLY A 84 -5.06 -12.39 13.39
CA GLY A 84 -5.12 -10.97 13.73
C GLY A 84 -4.07 -10.09 13.05
N ARG A 85 -3.29 -10.64 12.12
CA ARG A 85 -2.15 -9.97 11.47
C ARG A 85 -2.38 -9.59 10.01
N GLY A 86 -3.42 -10.10 9.36
CA GLY A 86 -3.63 -9.86 7.93
C GLY A 86 -4.06 -8.43 7.63
N ALA A 87 -3.44 -7.80 6.64
CA ALA A 87 -3.84 -6.51 6.09
C ALA A 87 -4.07 -6.63 4.58
N THR A 88 -5.24 -6.21 4.12
CA THR A 88 -5.67 -6.36 2.73
C THR A 88 -5.63 -5.03 1.99
N ILE A 89 -4.91 -4.99 0.88
CA ILE A 89 -4.86 -3.86 -0.04
C ILE A 89 -5.67 -4.21 -1.28
N MET A 90 -6.79 -3.51 -1.49
CA MET A 90 -7.58 -3.65 -2.71
C MET A 90 -6.81 -3.13 -3.91
N VAL A 91 -6.61 -4.01 -4.89
CA VAL A 91 -6.03 -3.72 -6.20
C VAL A 91 -7.13 -3.51 -7.23
N TYR A 92 -8.22 -4.29 -7.16
CA TYR A 92 -9.26 -4.27 -8.18
C TYR A 92 -9.94 -2.91 -8.25
N MET A 93 -10.05 -2.37 -9.46
CA MET A 93 -10.53 -1.01 -9.77
C MET A 93 -9.82 0.10 -8.99
N ASN A 94 -8.60 -0.15 -8.53
CA ASN A 94 -7.79 0.84 -7.85
C ASN A 94 -6.70 1.38 -8.79
N THR A 95 -6.27 2.61 -8.56
CA THR A 95 -5.17 3.18 -9.34
C THR A 95 -3.83 2.84 -8.72
N TYR A 96 -2.76 2.97 -9.50
CA TYR A 96 -1.37 2.93 -9.03
C TYR A 96 -1.19 3.69 -7.71
N ARG A 97 -1.61 4.96 -7.67
CA ARG A 97 -1.56 5.80 -6.48
C ARG A 97 -2.40 5.25 -5.33
N GLY A 98 -3.61 4.79 -5.61
CA GLY A 98 -4.48 4.24 -4.59
C GLY A 98 -3.88 3.01 -3.91
N ILE A 99 -3.14 2.19 -4.66
CA ILE A 99 -2.41 1.04 -4.15
C ILE A 99 -1.19 1.51 -3.34
N ARG A 100 -0.29 2.31 -3.93
CA ARG A 100 0.94 2.81 -3.28
C ARG A 100 0.71 3.70 -2.06
N SER A 101 -0.46 4.33 -1.95
CA SER A 101 -0.87 5.06 -0.74
C SER A 101 -1.11 4.16 0.49
N ARG A 102 -1.18 2.83 0.29
CA ARG A 102 -1.47 1.84 1.33
C ARG A 102 -0.38 0.81 1.54
N ILE A 103 0.61 0.72 0.65
CA ILE A 103 1.70 -0.25 0.75
C ILE A 103 2.98 0.31 0.15
N ARG A 104 4.12 0.08 0.81
CA ARG A 104 5.44 0.49 0.35
C ARG A 104 6.50 -0.56 0.70
N LEU A 105 7.59 -0.60 -0.07
CA LEU A 105 8.70 -1.50 0.20
C LEU A 105 9.41 -1.12 1.50
N LEU A 106 9.69 -2.11 2.34
CA LEU A 106 10.56 -1.98 3.49
C LEU A 106 11.99 -2.15 2.96
N ASN A 107 12.80 -1.08 2.95
CA ASN A 107 14.17 -0.98 2.39
C ASN A 107 14.28 -0.55 0.90
N ASP A 108 13.95 0.71 0.57
CA ASP A 108 14.77 1.42 -0.44
C ASP A 108 15.84 2.23 0.29
#